data_AF-A0A967Z2K5-F1
#
_entry.id   AF-A0A967Z2K5-F1
#
_cell.length_a   1.000
_cell.length_b   1.000
_cell.length_c   1.000
_cell.angle_alpha   90.00
_cell.angle_beta   90.00
_cell.angle_gamma   90.00
#
_symmetry.space_group_name_H-M   'P 1'
#
loop_
_entity.id
_entity.type
_entity.pdbx_description
1 polymer ?
#
loop_
_entity_poly.entity_id
_entity_poly.type
_entity_poly.pdbx_seq_one_letter_code
_entity_poly.pdbx_strand_id
1 'polypeptide(L)'
;VLIIYVTMLFVYFLLAKKEERECEQQFGERYKAYQAQTSMFLPGRFAFFDKLLGLPKSRFGRFAAVGLYLLVLTISISAAFALRNYSLSKIAAVSSENSVTISAEYMSEPELQKIVQIVLKDPDVALRMHQAQNGHAEVYLNYVVPAEWYLPDVPLENIPEGVHGHHQPANYDRSKYKVLFTKAKLVTNQLMQGRDIIENAYGRQPVLLAYVDKAKGEVTAIKTPPEYVKWGDIPTPLF
;
A
#
# COMPACT_ATOMS: atom_id res chain seq x y z
N VAL A 1 -5.19 9.49 -8.28
CA VAL A 1 -3.93 10.27 -8.33
C VAL A 1 -3.12 9.98 -9.60
N LEU A 2 -2.73 8.73 -9.87
CA LEU A 2 -1.88 8.38 -11.02
C LEU A 2 -2.38 8.93 -12.38
N ILE A 3 -3.66 8.75 -12.70
CA ILE A 3 -4.25 9.24 -13.96
C ILE A 3 -4.04 10.75 -14.09
N ILE A 4 -4.42 11.52 -13.07
CA ILE A 4 -4.28 12.98 -13.04
C ILE A 4 -2.80 13.37 -13.19
N TYR A 5 -1.89 12.69 -12.48
CA TYR A 5 -0.47 12.95 -12.58
C TYR A 5 0.06 12.74 -14.02
N VAL A 6 -0.29 11.62 -14.66
CA VAL A 6 0.07 11.36 -16.06
C VAL A 6 -0.54 12.42 -16.98
N THR A 7 -1.82 12.76 -16.81
CA THR A 7 -2.48 13.83 -17.57
C THR A 7 -1.75 15.17 -17.41
N MET A 8 -1.36 15.54 -16.19
CA MET A 8 -0.64 16.78 -15.90
C MET A 8 0.72 16.83 -16.61
N LEU A 9 1.46 15.71 -16.69
CA LEU A 9 2.72 15.68 -17.44
C LEU A 9 2.52 16.01 -18.92
N PHE A 10 1.45 15.48 -19.54
CA PHE A 10 1.13 15.82 -20.93
C PHE A 10 0.69 17.28 -21.07
N VAL A 11 -0.14 17.79 -20.14
CA VAL A 11 -0.56 19.20 -20.14
C VAL A 11 0.64 20.14 -20.00
N TYR A 12 1.54 19.88 -19.05
CA TYR A 12 2.76 20.67 -18.86
C TYR A 12 3.68 20.60 -20.06
N PHE A 13 3.80 19.44 -20.69
CA PHE A 13 4.55 19.32 -21.93
C PHE A 13 3.96 20.23 -23.04
N LEU A 14 2.64 20.23 -23.21
CA LEU A 14 1.97 21.07 -24.21
C LEU A 14 2.13 22.56 -23.91
N LEU A 15 2.04 22.96 -22.65
CA LEU A 15 2.24 24.34 -22.20
C LEU A 15 3.68 24.80 -22.45
N ALA A 16 4.68 24.01 -22.04
CA ALA A 16 6.08 24.33 -22.28
C ALA A 16 6.39 24.48 -23.78
N LYS A 17 5.81 23.61 -24.63
CA LYS A 17 5.96 23.75 -26.09
C LYS A 17 5.31 25.02 -26.65
N LYS A 18 4.24 25.51 -26.04
CA LYS A 18 3.60 26.76 -26.44
C LYS A 18 4.49 27.95 -26.02
N GLU A 19 5.00 27.94 -24.79
CA GLU A 19 5.89 28.98 -24.26
C GLU A 19 7.21 29.06 -25.03
N GLU A 20 7.80 27.92 -25.43
CA GLU A 20 8.99 27.91 -26.30
C GLU A 20 8.74 28.64 -27.62
N ARG A 21 7.57 28.43 -28.25
CA ARG A 21 7.22 29.09 -29.51
C ARG A 21 7.02 30.58 -29.35
N GLU A 22 6.41 31.00 -28.25
CA GLU A 22 6.25 32.41 -27.91
C GLU A 22 7.61 33.07 -27.67
N CYS A 23 8.53 32.40 -26.97
CA CYS A 23 9.90 32.86 -26.76
C CYS A 23 10.71 32.93 -28.07
N GLU A 24 10.59 31.92 -28.94
CA GLU A 24 11.22 31.94 -30.28
C GLU A 24 10.72 33.13 -31.12
N GLN A 25 9.41 33.44 -31.05
CA GLN A 25 8.83 34.59 -31.76
C GLN A 25 9.31 35.92 -31.19
N GLN A 26 9.44 36.04 -29.87
CA GLN A 26 9.81 37.27 -29.19
C GLN A 26 11.32 37.56 -29.23
N PHE A 27 12.16 36.53 -29.11
CA PHE A 27 13.60 36.68 -28.90
C PHE A 27 14.46 36.13 -30.05
N GLY A 28 13.85 35.47 -31.05
CA GLY A 28 14.49 35.07 -32.30
C GLY A 28 15.75 34.22 -32.11
N GLU A 29 16.83 34.59 -32.81
CA GLU A 29 18.09 33.85 -32.83
C GLU A 29 18.78 33.73 -31.47
N ARG A 30 18.60 34.72 -30.58
CA ARG A 30 19.16 34.68 -29.22
C ARG A 30 18.58 33.53 -28.41
N TYR A 31 17.28 33.26 -28.57
CA TYR A 31 16.61 32.16 -27.88
C TYR A 31 16.95 30.79 -28.48
N LYS A 32 17.10 30.70 -29.81
CA LYS A 32 17.59 29.47 -30.46
C LYS A 32 18.99 29.07 -29.99
N ALA A 33 19.90 30.04 -29.83
CA ALA A 33 21.23 29.80 -29.28
C ALA A 33 21.18 29.29 -27.84
N TYR A 34 20.24 29.80 -27.03
CA TYR A 34 19.98 29.32 -25.66
C TYR A 34 19.41 27.90 -25.62
N GLN A 35 18.42 27.60 -26.46
CA GLN A 35 17.81 26.27 -26.58
C GLN A 35 18.81 25.23 -27.12
N ALA A 36 19.83 25.66 -27.86
CA ALA A 36 20.90 24.77 -28.29
C ALA A 36 21.77 24.27 -27.12
N GLN A 37 21.78 24.98 -25.99
CA GLN A 37 22.58 24.67 -24.81
C GLN A 37 21.74 24.11 -23.65
N THR A 38 20.42 24.29 -23.70
CA THR A 38 19.51 23.97 -22.59
C THR A 38 18.42 23.01 -23.03
N SER A 39 18.18 21.97 -22.23
CA SER A 39 17.09 21.00 -22.43
C SER A 39 15.82 21.41 -21.70
N MET A 40 14.66 21.02 -22.23
CA MET A 40 13.36 21.49 -21.75
C MET A 40 13.01 21.03 -20.31
N PHE A 41 13.28 19.77 -19.95
CA PHE A 41 12.87 19.20 -18.66
C PHE A 41 13.94 18.39 -17.92
N LEU A 42 14.73 17.59 -18.64
CA LEU A 42 15.75 16.71 -18.05
C LEU A 42 17.14 17.23 -18.38
N PRO A 43 18.12 17.20 -17.46
CA PRO A 43 19.49 17.57 -17.76
C PRO A 43 20.08 16.60 -18.79
N GLY A 44 20.37 17.09 -20.00
CA GLY A 44 20.91 16.30 -21.11
C GLY A 44 20.03 16.27 -22.36
N ARG A 45 20.65 16.00 -23.51
CA ARG A 45 19.99 15.93 -24.82
C ARG A 45 19.63 14.49 -25.18
N PHE A 46 18.38 14.12 -24.93
CA PHE A 46 17.85 12.81 -25.31
C PHE A 46 17.03 12.94 -26.60
N ALA A 47 17.68 12.73 -27.75
CA ALA A 47 17.11 12.93 -29.10
C ALA A 47 15.83 12.12 -29.39
N PHE A 48 15.55 11.07 -28.61
CA PHE A 48 14.34 10.27 -28.71
C PHE A 48 13.08 11.05 -28.28
N PHE A 49 13.17 11.87 -27.23
CA PHE A 49 12.04 12.63 -26.72
C PHE A 49 11.64 13.75 -27.68
N ASP A 50 12.61 14.39 -28.34
CA ASP A 50 12.36 15.46 -29.31
C ASP A 50 11.57 14.99 -30.53
N LYS A 51 11.80 13.74 -30.97
CA LYS A 51 11.07 13.13 -32.10
C LYS A 51 9.72 12.53 -31.69
N LEU A 52 9.62 11.94 -30.50
CA LEU A 52 8.40 11.26 -30.06
C LEU A 52 7.32 12.25 -29.57
N LEU A 53 7.74 13.36 -28.95
CA LEU A 53 6.83 14.33 -28.31
C LEU A 53 6.61 15.60 -29.16
N GLY A 54 7.13 15.67 -30.39
CA GLY A 54 6.91 16.80 -31.27
C GLY A 54 5.42 17.05 -31.53
N LEU A 55 4.94 18.28 -31.29
CA LEU A 55 3.56 18.69 -31.55
C LEU A 55 3.20 18.48 -33.03
N PRO A 56 2.25 17.58 -33.35
CA PRO A 56 1.97 17.24 -34.73
C PRO A 56 1.16 18.32 -35.44
N LYS A 57 1.64 18.74 -36.62
CA LYS A 57 0.95 19.73 -37.47
C LYS A 57 -0.22 19.14 -38.29
N SER A 58 -0.23 17.82 -38.50
CA SER A 58 -1.23 17.10 -39.30
C SER A 58 -2.37 16.51 -38.44
N ARG A 59 -3.57 16.36 -39.02
CA ARG A 59 -4.72 15.68 -38.38
C ARG A 59 -4.35 14.28 -37.90
N PHE A 60 -3.58 13.53 -38.68
CA PHE A 60 -3.09 12.20 -38.30
C PHE A 60 -2.13 12.21 -37.11
N GLY A 61 -1.29 13.24 -37.03
CA GLY A 61 -0.37 13.34 -35.90
C GLY A 61 -1.11 13.67 -34.60
N ARG A 62 -2.23 14.41 -34.64
CA ARG A 62 -3.07 14.62 -33.43
C ARG A 62 -3.62 13.30 -32.90
N PHE A 63 -4.07 12.40 -33.77
CA PHE A 63 -4.47 11.05 -33.37
C PHE A 63 -3.30 10.25 -32.80
N ALA A 64 -2.10 10.37 -33.38
CA ALA A 64 -0.90 9.72 -32.84
C ALA A 64 -0.54 10.22 -31.43
N ALA A 65 -0.69 11.52 -31.15
CA ALA A 65 -0.44 12.09 -29.83
C ALA A 65 -1.45 11.59 -28.78
N VAL A 66 -2.74 11.50 -29.14
CA VAL A 66 -3.77 10.89 -28.28
C VAL A 66 -3.48 9.41 -28.06
N GLY A 67 -3.08 8.68 -29.12
CA GLY A 67 -2.68 7.29 -29.03
C GLY A 67 -1.49 7.08 -28.08
N LEU A 68 -0.47 7.94 -28.16
CA LEU A 68 0.68 7.91 -27.25
C LEU A 68 0.26 8.18 -25.81
N TYR A 69 -0.62 9.17 -25.59
CA TYR A 69 -1.16 9.45 -24.25
C TYR A 69 -1.90 8.23 -23.68
N LEU A 70 -2.81 7.63 -24.44
CA LEU A 70 -3.55 6.44 -24.01
C LEU A 70 -2.62 5.26 -23.76
N LEU A 71 -1.59 5.09 -24.60
CA LEU A 71 -0.58 4.05 -24.43
C LEU A 71 0.20 4.23 -23.12
N VAL A 72 0.73 5.42 -22.87
CA VAL A 72 1.48 5.73 -21.64
C VAL A 72 0.60 5.57 -20.41
N LEU A 73 -0.65 6.02 -20.47
CA LEU A 73 -1.62 5.86 -19.39
C LEU A 73 -1.89 4.38 -19.10
N THR A 74 -2.13 3.58 -20.15
CA THR A 74 -2.36 2.13 -20.03
C THR A 74 -1.15 1.45 -19.41
N ILE A 75 0.06 1.71 -19.92
CA ILE A 75 1.31 1.14 -19.38
C ILE A 75 1.48 1.51 -17.90
N SER A 76 1.22 2.78 -17.54
CA SER A 76 1.35 3.25 -16.16
C SER A 76 0.39 2.55 -15.22
N ILE A 77 -0.88 2.39 -15.63
CA ILE A 77 -1.90 1.68 -14.86
C ILE A 77 -1.51 0.20 -14.71
N SER A 78 -1.13 -0.46 -15.81
CA SER A 78 -0.69 -1.86 -15.79
C SER A 78 0.53 -2.07 -14.89
N ALA A 79 1.52 -1.17 -14.95
CA ALA A 79 2.70 -1.23 -14.09
C ALA A 79 2.33 -1.05 -12.60
N ALA A 80 1.41 -0.14 -12.28
CA ALA A 80 0.93 0.05 -10.91
C ALA A 80 0.23 -1.20 -10.36
N PHE A 81 -0.66 -1.81 -11.14
CA PHE A 81 -1.32 -3.07 -10.75
C PHE A 81 -0.33 -4.24 -10.66
N ALA A 82 0.63 -4.33 -11.58
CA ALA A 82 1.67 -5.35 -11.51
C ALA A 82 2.52 -5.21 -10.24
N LEU A 83 2.91 -3.98 -9.88
CA LEU A 83 3.68 -3.71 -8.66
C LEU A 83 2.85 -4.03 -7.41
N ARG A 84 1.56 -3.67 -7.40
CA ARG A 84 0.64 -4.02 -6.31
C ARG A 84 0.55 -5.54 -6.14
N ASN A 85 0.29 -6.28 -7.22
CA ASN A 85 0.12 -7.73 -7.18
C ASN A 85 1.42 -8.44 -6.80
N TYR A 86 2.56 -7.94 -7.29
CA TYR A 86 3.87 -8.42 -6.88
C TYR A 86 4.09 -8.22 -5.38
N SER A 87 3.80 -7.02 -4.86
CA SER A 87 3.94 -6.72 -3.44
C SER A 87 3.06 -7.64 -2.59
N LEU A 88 1.78 -7.80 -2.96
CA LEU A 88 0.84 -8.73 -2.30
C LEU A 88 1.33 -10.18 -2.34
N SER A 89 1.98 -10.62 -3.42
CA SER A 89 2.53 -11.97 -3.53
C SER A 89 3.72 -12.24 -2.60
N LYS A 90 4.35 -11.18 -2.08
CA LYS A 90 5.51 -11.26 -1.18
C LYS A 90 5.16 -11.07 0.29
N ILE A 91 3.91 -10.71 0.60
CA ILE A 91 3.45 -10.61 1.99
C ILE A 91 3.37 -12.03 2.58
N ALA A 92 3.97 -12.20 3.76
CA ALA A 92 3.79 -13.41 4.56
C ALA A 92 2.35 -13.43 5.08
N ALA A 93 1.50 -14.23 4.43
CA ALA A 93 0.08 -14.30 4.74
C ALA A 93 -0.40 -15.76 4.80
N VAL A 94 -1.19 -16.08 5.82
CA VAL A 94 -1.92 -17.35 5.93
C VAL A 94 -3.41 -17.05 5.80
N SER A 95 -4.06 -17.76 4.90
CA SER A 95 -5.50 -17.61 4.65
C SER A 95 -6.30 -18.76 5.26
N SER A 96 -7.53 -18.48 5.67
CA SER A 96 -8.56 -19.43 6.10
C SER A 96 -9.89 -19.02 5.50
N GLU A 97 -10.96 -19.79 5.73
CA GLU A 97 -12.26 -19.60 5.05
C GLU A 97 -12.81 -18.17 5.16
N ASN A 98 -12.68 -17.54 6.33
CA ASN A 98 -13.17 -16.18 6.59
C ASN A 98 -12.12 -15.25 7.19
N SER A 99 -10.84 -15.60 7.10
CA SER A 99 -9.79 -14.77 7.65
C SER A 99 -8.51 -14.81 6.84
N VAL A 100 -7.79 -13.70 6.87
CA VAL A 100 -6.41 -13.63 6.37
C VAL A 100 -5.55 -13.02 7.47
N THR A 101 -4.45 -13.69 7.78
CA THR A 101 -3.49 -13.21 8.77
C THR A 101 -2.21 -12.84 8.05
N ILE A 102 -1.77 -11.59 8.20
CA ILE A 102 -0.52 -11.08 7.64
C ILE A 102 0.52 -10.87 8.73
N SER A 103 1.78 -11.10 8.41
CA SER A 103 2.90 -10.82 9.31
C SER A 103 3.59 -9.50 8.93
N ALA A 104 3.92 -8.69 9.94
CA ALA A 104 4.75 -7.50 9.76
C ALA A 104 6.23 -7.83 9.54
N GLU A 105 6.69 -8.99 10.01
CA GLU A 105 8.03 -9.53 9.74
C GLU A 105 7.98 -10.52 8.57
N TYR A 106 9.05 -10.58 7.78
CA TYR A 106 9.26 -11.70 6.86
C TYR A 106 9.46 -13.02 7.63
N MET A 107 8.51 -13.95 7.49
CA MET A 107 8.57 -15.28 8.07
C MET A 107 7.99 -16.32 7.11
N SER A 108 8.29 -17.59 7.36
CA SER A 108 7.75 -18.68 6.54
C SER A 108 6.27 -18.92 6.81
N GLU A 109 5.52 -19.38 5.80
CA GLU A 109 4.09 -19.70 5.95
C GLU A 109 3.83 -20.74 7.07
N PRO A 110 4.61 -21.83 7.22
CA PRO A 110 4.43 -22.77 8.32
C PRO A 110 4.64 -22.15 9.70
N GLU A 111 5.56 -21.20 9.81
CA GLU A 111 5.84 -20.49 11.06
C GLU A 111 4.69 -19.55 11.44
N LEU A 112 4.20 -18.77 10.47
CA LEU A 112 3.02 -17.93 10.67
C LEU A 112 1.80 -18.76 11.05
N GLN A 113 1.57 -19.88 10.36
CA GLN A 113 0.48 -20.80 10.65
C GLN A 113 0.59 -21.39 12.06
N LYS A 114 1.81 -21.73 12.52
CA LYS A 114 2.04 -22.21 13.89
C LYS A 114 1.63 -21.17 14.92
N ILE A 115 2.02 -19.90 14.74
CA ILE A 115 1.64 -18.81 15.66
C ILE A 115 0.12 -18.65 15.71
N VAL A 116 -0.53 -18.61 14.54
CA VAL A 116 -2.00 -18.49 14.45
C VAL A 116 -2.70 -19.67 15.13
N GLN A 117 -2.21 -20.90 14.93
CA GLN A 117 -2.78 -22.09 15.57
C GLN A 117 -2.64 -22.09 17.08
N ILE A 118 -1.52 -21.61 17.63
CA ILE A 118 -1.34 -21.48 19.09
C ILE A 118 -2.44 -20.56 19.65
N VAL A 119 -2.66 -19.43 19.00
CA VAL A 119 -3.61 -18.41 19.45
C VAL A 119 -5.06 -18.86 19.32
N LEU A 120 -5.42 -19.48 18.20
CA LEU A 120 -6.80 -19.93 17.97
C LEU A 120 -7.19 -21.14 18.83
N LYS A 121 -6.21 -21.89 19.35
CA LYS A 121 -6.44 -22.99 20.30
C LYS A 121 -6.64 -22.50 21.74
N ASP A 122 -6.32 -21.25 22.02
CA ASP A 122 -6.52 -20.67 23.34
C ASP A 122 -8.02 -20.48 23.62
N PRO A 123 -8.58 -21.04 24.72
CA PRO A 123 -10.00 -20.96 25.02
C PRO A 123 -10.53 -19.53 25.19
N ASP A 124 -9.74 -18.63 25.79
CA ASP A 124 -10.17 -17.25 26.04
C ASP A 124 -10.21 -16.44 24.75
N VAL A 125 -9.25 -16.67 23.85
CA VAL A 125 -9.27 -16.11 22.50
C VAL A 125 -10.49 -16.63 21.73
N ALA A 126 -10.73 -17.94 21.73
CA ALA A 126 -11.86 -18.54 21.04
C ALA A 126 -13.20 -17.98 21.54
N LEU A 127 -13.34 -17.79 22.86
CA LEU A 127 -14.53 -17.20 23.47
C LEU A 127 -14.75 -15.75 23.00
N ARG A 128 -13.71 -14.91 23.02
CA ARG A 128 -13.80 -13.51 22.57
C ARG A 128 -14.09 -13.40 21.08
N MET A 129 -13.50 -14.27 20.26
CA MET A 129 -13.78 -14.32 18.83
C MET A 129 -15.22 -14.73 18.55
N HIS A 130 -15.75 -15.72 19.29
CA HIS A 130 -17.16 -16.12 19.19
C HIS A 130 -18.10 -15.00 19.63
N GLN A 131 -17.79 -14.28 20.72
CA GLN A 131 -18.57 -13.12 21.17
C GLN A 131 -18.56 -11.96 20.17
N ALA A 132 -17.47 -11.81 19.41
CA ALA A 132 -17.37 -10.79 18.38
C ALA A 132 -18.18 -11.13 17.11
N GLN A 133 -18.61 -12.37 16.91
CA GLN A 133 -19.42 -12.76 15.75
C GLN A 133 -20.86 -12.29 15.93
N ASN A 134 -21.28 -11.25 15.18
CA ASN A 134 -22.62 -10.65 15.28
C ASN A 134 -23.62 -11.25 14.26
N GLY A 135 -23.54 -12.55 13.98
CA GLY A 135 -24.51 -13.27 13.13
C GLY A 135 -24.39 -13.04 11.61
N HIS A 136 -23.51 -12.16 11.15
CA HIS A 136 -23.12 -12.04 9.74
C HIS A 136 -21.85 -12.86 9.45
N ALA A 137 -21.59 -13.16 8.18
CA ALA A 137 -20.34 -13.78 7.73
C ALA A 137 -19.19 -12.75 7.84
N GLU A 138 -18.75 -12.52 9.07
CA GLU A 138 -17.68 -11.60 9.41
C GLU A 138 -16.36 -12.13 8.84
N VAL A 139 -15.64 -11.23 8.19
CA VAL A 139 -14.34 -11.50 7.57
C VAL A 139 -13.26 -10.83 8.41
N TYR A 140 -12.18 -11.54 8.69
CA TYR A 140 -11.12 -11.06 9.58
C TYR A 140 -9.83 -10.77 8.82
N LEU A 141 -9.19 -9.66 9.18
CA LEU A 141 -7.85 -9.28 8.72
C LEU A 141 -6.95 -9.16 9.96
N ASN A 142 -6.11 -10.15 10.18
CA ASN A 142 -5.33 -10.27 11.40
C ASN A 142 -3.86 -9.92 11.15
N TYR A 143 -3.16 -9.50 12.20
CA TYR A 143 -1.77 -9.05 12.12
C TYR A 143 -0.93 -9.80 13.14
N VAL A 144 0.15 -10.42 12.68
CA VAL A 144 1.21 -10.96 13.54
C VAL A 144 2.37 -9.99 13.53
N VAL A 145 2.73 -9.50 14.71
CA VAL A 145 3.76 -8.49 14.88
C VAL A 145 4.71 -8.96 15.97
N PRO A 146 6.04 -8.82 15.84
CA PRO A 146 6.94 -9.09 16.95
C PRO A 146 6.55 -8.28 18.19
N ALA A 147 6.67 -8.89 19.38
CA ALA A 147 6.14 -8.29 20.61
C ALA A 147 6.72 -6.88 20.88
N GLU A 148 8.00 -6.68 20.58
CA GLU A 148 8.75 -5.44 20.80
C GLU A 148 8.57 -4.38 19.71
N TRP A 149 7.89 -4.70 18.61
CA TRP A 149 7.69 -3.75 17.51
C TRP A 149 6.52 -2.81 17.78
N TYR A 150 6.71 -1.51 17.56
CA TYR A 150 5.62 -0.53 17.60
C TYR A 150 5.28 -0.06 16.20
N LEU A 151 4.01 -0.26 15.80
CA LEU A 151 3.47 0.12 14.50
C LEU A 151 2.30 1.10 14.71
N PRO A 152 2.52 2.43 14.61
CA PRO A 152 1.47 3.43 14.83
C PRO A 152 0.24 3.29 13.95
N ASP A 153 0.43 2.70 12.77
CA ASP A 153 -0.62 2.48 11.78
C ASP A 153 -1.49 1.28 12.12
N VAL A 154 -1.10 0.43 13.06
CA VAL A 154 -1.86 -0.76 13.47
C VAL A 154 -2.32 -0.57 14.91
N PRO A 155 -3.61 -0.79 15.24
CA PRO A 155 -4.14 -0.54 16.58
C PRO A 155 -3.75 -1.69 17.54
N LEU A 156 -2.45 -1.82 17.81
CA LEU A 156 -1.90 -2.82 18.73
C LEU A 156 -1.99 -2.30 20.16
N GLU A 157 -1.38 -1.15 20.41
CA GLU A 157 -1.26 -0.57 21.74
C GLU A 157 -1.16 0.95 21.65
N ASN A 158 -1.46 1.61 22.76
CA ASN A 158 -1.19 3.03 22.90
C ASN A 158 0.32 3.25 22.87
N ILE A 159 0.77 4.12 21.98
CA ILE A 159 2.20 4.37 21.80
C ILE A 159 2.73 5.14 23.03
N PRO A 160 3.80 4.67 23.68
CA PRO A 160 4.41 5.36 24.81
C PRO A 160 4.82 6.80 24.48
N GLU A 161 4.78 7.68 25.48
CA GLU A 161 5.29 9.05 25.35
C GLU A 161 6.75 9.05 24.92
N GLY A 162 7.09 9.86 23.90
CA GLY A 162 8.44 9.94 23.31
C GLY A 162 8.67 9.04 22.09
N VAL A 163 7.75 8.14 21.74
CA VAL A 163 7.84 7.35 20.50
C VAL A 163 7.02 8.01 19.39
N HIS A 164 7.71 8.61 18.42
CA HIS A 164 7.07 9.40 17.37
C HIS A 164 6.71 8.62 16.11
N GLY A 165 7.25 7.42 15.90
CA GLY A 165 7.03 6.61 14.69
C GLY A 165 7.18 5.12 14.91
N HIS A 166 7.51 4.38 13.85
CA HIS A 166 7.79 2.96 13.95
C HIS A 166 9.02 2.69 14.81
N HIS A 167 8.92 1.69 15.67
CA HIS A 167 10.05 1.15 16.40
C HIS A 167 10.19 -0.33 16.05
N GLN A 168 11.28 -0.68 15.38
CA GLN A 168 11.57 -2.02 14.86
C GLN A 168 13.02 -2.37 15.24
N PRO A 169 13.29 -2.71 16.50
CA PRO A 169 14.64 -3.10 16.90
C PRO A 169 15.10 -4.28 16.04
N ALA A 170 16.39 -4.32 15.67
CA ALA A 170 16.94 -5.46 14.92
C ALA A 170 17.11 -6.71 15.80
N ASN A 171 17.31 -6.51 17.10
CA ASN A 171 17.62 -7.55 18.09
C ASN A 171 16.46 -7.74 19.07
N TYR A 172 15.31 -8.19 18.58
CA TYR A 172 14.15 -8.55 19.41
C TYR A 172 14.08 -10.06 19.63
N ASP A 173 13.32 -10.46 20.65
CA ASP A 173 13.01 -11.85 20.92
C ASP A 173 12.05 -12.42 19.86
N ARG A 174 12.62 -13.14 18.89
CA ARG A 174 11.88 -13.84 17.84
C ARG A 174 11.02 -14.98 18.37
N SER A 175 11.00 -15.31 19.67
CA SER A 175 10.01 -16.24 20.22
C SER A 175 8.68 -15.56 20.56
N LYS A 176 8.65 -14.23 20.65
CA LYS A 176 7.50 -13.49 21.18
C LYS A 176 6.82 -12.64 20.13
N TYR A 177 5.51 -12.82 20.00
CA TYR A 177 4.67 -12.10 19.06
C TYR A 177 3.42 -11.57 19.73
N LYS A 178 2.81 -10.58 19.10
CA LYS A 178 1.45 -10.14 19.38
C LYS A 178 0.60 -10.33 18.12
N VAL A 179 -0.59 -10.88 18.30
CA VAL A 179 -1.54 -11.22 17.25
C VAL A 179 -2.78 -10.38 17.46
N LEU A 180 -2.99 -9.44 16.55
CA LEU A 180 -4.16 -8.58 16.54
C LEU A 180 -5.23 -9.19 15.64
N PHE A 181 -6.41 -9.43 16.20
CA PHE A 181 -7.59 -9.79 15.42
C PHE A 181 -8.38 -8.54 15.11
N THR A 182 -8.77 -8.39 13.84
CA THR A 182 -9.63 -7.29 13.41
C THR A 182 -10.69 -7.79 12.45
N LYS A 183 -11.89 -7.19 12.53
CA LYS A 183 -12.90 -7.33 11.49
C LYS A 183 -12.52 -6.45 10.30
N ALA A 184 -12.50 -7.01 9.11
CA ALA A 184 -12.27 -6.27 7.88
C ALA A 184 -13.54 -5.52 7.47
N LYS A 185 -13.42 -4.21 7.20
CA LYS A 185 -14.48 -3.43 6.55
C LYS A 185 -14.27 -3.54 5.04
N LEU A 186 -15.19 -4.23 4.36
CA LEU A 186 -15.08 -4.53 2.92
C LEU A 186 -15.89 -3.55 2.09
N VAL A 187 -15.38 -3.20 0.90
CA VAL A 187 -16.10 -2.34 -0.07
C VAL A 187 -17.37 -3.01 -0.60
N THR A 188 -17.45 -4.34 -0.53
CA THR A 188 -18.55 -5.15 -1.06
C THR A 188 -19.14 -6.06 0.01
N ASN A 189 -20.42 -6.38 -0.13
CA ASN A 189 -21.15 -7.34 0.73
C ASN A 189 -20.97 -8.79 0.27
N GLN A 190 -20.15 -9.04 -0.75
CA GLN A 190 -19.83 -10.39 -1.19
C GLN A 190 -18.90 -11.08 -0.20
N LEU A 191 -19.12 -12.39 -0.02
CA LEU A 191 -18.20 -13.25 0.72
C LEU A 191 -16.83 -13.23 0.02
N MET A 192 -15.82 -12.73 0.73
CA MET A 192 -14.44 -12.69 0.28
C MET A 192 -13.61 -13.71 1.04
N GLN A 193 -12.66 -14.35 0.35
CA GLN A 193 -11.77 -15.35 0.94
C GLN A 193 -10.31 -15.05 0.65
N GLY A 194 -9.45 -15.41 1.59
CA GLY A 194 -8.00 -15.29 1.46
C GLY A 194 -7.52 -13.89 1.02
N ARG A 195 -6.83 -13.82 -0.12
CA ARG A 195 -6.21 -12.58 -0.60
C ARG A 195 -7.22 -11.48 -0.96
N ASP A 196 -8.41 -11.86 -1.43
CA ASP A 196 -9.44 -10.90 -1.82
C ASP A 196 -9.89 -10.03 -0.63
N ILE A 197 -9.72 -10.54 0.60
CA ILE A 197 -9.97 -9.80 1.83
C ILE A 197 -9.00 -8.61 1.94
N ILE A 198 -7.70 -8.82 1.70
CA ILE A 198 -6.68 -7.77 1.75
C ILE A 198 -6.95 -6.73 0.66
N GLU A 199 -7.35 -7.20 -0.52
CA GLU A 199 -7.54 -6.35 -1.69
C GLU A 199 -8.75 -5.42 -1.59
N ASN A 200 -9.80 -5.83 -0.87
CA ASN A 200 -11.07 -5.13 -0.79
C ASN A 200 -11.35 -4.52 0.60
N ALA A 201 -10.45 -4.70 1.57
CA ALA A 201 -10.56 -4.03 2.85
C ALA A 201 -10.22 -2.54 2.69
N TYR A 202 -11.10 -1.67 3.19
CA TYR A 202 -10.86 -0.22 3.28
C TYR A 202 -10.67 0.25 4.73
N GLY A 203 -10.95 -0.62 5.69
CA GLY A 203 -10.79 -0.34 7.10
C GLY A 203 -10.80 -1.61 7.92
N ARG A 204 -10.60 -1.45 9.23
CA ARG A 204 -10.57 -2.54 10.20
C ARG A 204 -11.21 -2.10 11.51
N GLN A 205 -11.76 -3.05 12.24
CA GLN A 205 -12.23 -2.85 13.61
C GLN A 205 -11.51 -3.83 14.53
N PRO A 206 -10.72 -3.34 15.50
CA PRO A 206 -9.99 -4.21 16.44
C PRO A 206 -10.95 -5.03 17.29
N VAL A 207 -10.61 -6.30 17.51
CA VAL A 207 -11.39 -7.24 18.32
C VAL A 207 -10.63 -7.60 19.60
N LEU A 208 -9.43 -8.14 19.45
CA LEU A 208 -8.56 -8.50 20.57
C LEU A 208 -7.10 -8.50 20.15
N LEU A 209 -6.20 -8.35 21.13
CA LEU A 209 -4.76 -8.50 20.97
C LEU A 209 -4.27 -9.63 21.88
N ALA A 210 -3.71 -10.69 21.31
CA ALA A 210 -3.13 -11.81 22.05
C ALA A 210 -1.59 -11.77 21.98
N TYR A 211 -0.91 -11.94 23.10
CA TYR A 211 0.55 -12.08 23.18
C TYR A 211 0.90 -13.56 23.23
N VAL A 212 1.90 -13.97 22.46
CA VAL A 212 2.24 -15.38 22.20
C VAL A 212 3.71 -15.58 22.44
N ASP A 213 4.03 -16.66 23.15
CA ASP A 213 5.38 -17.22 23.19
C ASP A 213 5.38 -18.50 22.34
N LYS A 214 5.93 -18.43 21.12
CA LYS A 214 5.94 -19.56 20.19
C LYS A 214 6.88 -20.69 20.63
N ALA A 215 7.86 -20.39 21.50
CA ALA A 215 8.77 -21.40 22.01
C ALA A 215 8.08 -22.26 23.06
N LYS A 216 7.23 -21.64 23.90
CA LYS A 216 6.39 -22.35 24.89
C LYS A 216 5.10 -22.91 24.30
N GLY A 217 4.65 -22.35 23.17
CA GLY A 217 3.41 -22.77 22.52
C GLY A 217 2.16 -22.28 23.24
N GLU A 218 2.24 -21.13 23.91
CA GLU A 218 1.15 -20.60 24.75
C GLU A 218 0.85 -19.12 24.48
N VAL A 219 -0.38 -18.72 24.77
CA VAL A 219 -0.78 -17.32 24.87
C VAL A 219 -0.41 -16.83 26.27
N THR A 220 0.40 -15.76 26.33
CA THR A 220 0.94 -15.23 27.59
C THR A 220 0.10 -14.08 28.15
N ALA A 221 -0.66 -13.38 27.31
CA ALA A 221 -1.59 -12.33 27.72
C ALA A 221 -2.64 -12.05 26.64
N ILE A 222 -3.80 -11.57 27.04
CA ILE A 222 -4.84 -11.06 26.14
C ILE A 222 -5.19 -9.64 26.59
N LYS A 223 -5.17 -8.69 25.65
CA LYS A 223 -5.49 -7.29 25.88
C LYS A 223 -6.60 -6.82 24.94
N THR A 224 -7.29 -5.76 25.36
CA THR A 224 -8.19 -5.02 24.48
C THR A 224 -7.35 -4.00 23.69
N PRO A 225 -7.32 -4.10 22.35
CA PRO A 225 -6.64 -3.11 21.52
C PRO A 225 -7.36 -1.75 21.57
N PRO A 226 -6.66 -0.63 21.28
CA PRO A 226 -7.33 0.65 21.09
C PRO A 226 -8.31 0.58 19.91
N GLU A 227 -9.41 1.35 19.98
CA GLU A 227 -10.42 1.37 18.90
C GLU A 227 -9.88 1.97 17.60
N TYR A 228 -8.94 2.91 17.72
CA TYR A 228 -8.35 3.67 16.61
C TYR A 228 -6.83 3.54 16.61
N VAL A 229 -6.25 3.77 15.43
CA VAL A 229 -4.81 3.93 15.25
C VAL A 229 -4.36 5.28 15.80
N LYS A 230 -3.04 5.51 15.93
CA LYS A 230 -2.51 6.79 16.43
C LYS A 230 -3.03 8.01 15.66
N TRP A 231 -3.35 7.82 14.39
CA TRP A 231 -3.79 8.85 13.47
C TRP A 231 -5.31 9.07 13.44
N GLY A 232 -6.08 8.43 14.33
CA GLY A 232 -7.54 8.53 14.38
C GLY A 232 -8.19 7.96 13.13
N ASP A 233 -8.96 8.78 12.42
CA ASP A 233 -9.72 8.40 11.21
C ASP A 233 -8.93 8.58 9.90
N ILE A 234 -7.63 8.93 9.98
CA ILE A 234 -6.80 9.05 8.78
C ILE A 234 -6.63 7.66 8.16
N PRO A 235 -6.96 7.47 6.85
CA PRO A 235 -6.78 6.19 6.19
C PRO A 235 -5.31 5.77 6.19
N THR A 236 -4.99 4.75 6.98
CA THR A 236 -3.66 4.13 7.00
C THR A 236 -3.61 2.94 6.05
N PRO A 237 -2.46 2.63 5.44
CA PRO A 237 -2.26 1.36 4.75
C PRO A 237 -2.65 0.16 5.65
N LEU A 238 -3.39 -0.78 5.07
CA LEU A 238 -3.76 -2.02 5.75
C LEU A 238 -2.70 -3.12 5.60
N PHE A 239 -1.72 -2.92 4.72
CA PHE A 239 -0.61 -3.83 4.46
C PHE A 239 0.58 -3.06 3.86
#